data_AF-Q388C8-F1
#
_entry.id   AF-Q388C8-F1
#
_cell.length_a   1.000
_cell.length_b   1.000
_cell.length_c   1.000
_cell.angle_alpha   90.00
_cell.angle_beta   90.00
_cell.angle_gamma   90.00
#
_symmetry.space_group_name_H-M   'P 1'
#
loop_
_entity.id
_entity.type
_entity.pdbx_description
1 polymer ?
#
loop_
_entity_poly.entity_id
_entity_poly.type
_entity_poly.pdbx_seq_one_letter_code
_entity_poly.pdbx_strand_id
1 'polypeptide(L)'
;MDFLNESQTGQDINQNSFNGNAGPALPNSEEGDNTISSEAPSGVPAMPQASEAAVIPQTPQTPQIPPQTAAPVQQSSATIAVCQAAKKGIDARTAEIDAKSREKERQLTEAAQAYLKEQNKMREEKIKEVKAKHVKEQEVQEKQKPCSDENAVWVNVGKMVAFNKVNKYSKNTERMRSILGKLSQSGSG
;
A
#
# COMPACT_ATOMS: atom_id res chain seq x y z
N MET A 1 19.62 -18.01 -43.47
CA MET A 1 19.42 -16.68 -42.87
C MET A 1 18.92 -16.91 -41.46
N ASP A 2 19.90 -17.22 -40.62
CA ASP A 2 19.87 -17.57 -39.20
C ASP A 2 19.39 -16.42 -38.32
N PHE A 3 18.86 -16.78 -37.14
CA PHE A 3 19.09 -16.23 -35.79
C PHE A 3 17.89 -16.69 -34.93
N LEU A 4 17.88 -17.90 -34.32
CA LEU A 4 18.53 -18.27 -33.05
C LEU A 4 18.51 -17.12 -32.03
N ASN A 5 17.65 -17.17 -31.00
CA ASN A 5 17.82 -17.92 -29.75
C ASN A 5 18.28 -16.97 -28.63
N GLU A 6 17.35 -16.55 -27.78
CA GLU A 6 17.70 -16.03 -26.44
C GLU A 6 16.62 -16.45 -25.43
N SER A 7 16.78 -17.68 -24.94
CA SER A 7 16.31 -18.09 -23.60
C SER A 7 17.52 -18.08 -22.68
N GLN A 8 17.50 -17.29 -21.61
CA GLN A 8 18.24 -17.52 -20.36
C GLN A 8 17.61 -16.60 -19.29
N THR A 9 16.90 -17.17 -18.31
CA THR A 9 17.41 -17.37 -16.92
C THR A 9 17.92 -16.05 -16.31
N GLY A 10 17.28 -15.46 -15.31
CA GLY A 10 17.08 -16.04 -13.98
C GLY A 10 17.70 -15.10 -12.94
N GLN A 11 17.25 -15.24 -11.70
CA GLN A 11 17.87 -14.75 -10.45
C GLN A 11 17.66 -13.29 -10.02
N ASP A 12 16.77 -13.17 -9.03
CA ASP A 12 17.03 -12.59 -7.70
C ASP A 12 17.68 -11.20 -7.63
N ILE A 13 16.83 -10.17 -7.44
CA ILE A 13 17.23 -8.98 -6.67
C ILE A 13 16.09 -8.65 -5.69
N ASN A 14 16.16 -9.26 -4.50
CA ASN A 14 15.55 -8.74 -3.29
C ASN A 14 16.67 -8.49 -2.29
N GLN A 15 16.99 -7.21 -2.06
CA GLN A 15 17.72 -6.78 -0.88
C GLN A 15 17.03 -5.56 -0.27
N ASN A 16 16.47 -5.79 0.91
CA ASN A 16 16.25 -4.81 1.94
C ASN A 16 17.53 -3.99 2.20
N SER A 17 17.43 -2.67 2.10
CA SER A 17 18.27 -1.71 2.83
C SER A 17 17.37 -0.51 3.11
N PHE A 18 16.76 -0.49 4.29
CA PHE A 18 17.23 0.24 5.47
C PHE A 18 17.14 1.76 5.31
N ASN A 19 15.99 2.24 5.78
CA ASN A 19 15.67 3.53 6.38
C ASN A 19 16.80 4.57 6.49
N GLY A 20 16.61 5.71 5.80
CA GLY A 20 17.49 6.89 5.83
C GLY A 20 16.68 8.18 5.90
N ASN A 21 16.16 8.44 7.11
CA ASN A 21 15.67 9.70 7.64
C ASN A 21 16.40 10.97 7.12
N ALA A 22 15.69 11.88 6.45
CA ALA A 22 15.97 13.33 6.47
C ALA A 22 14.89 14.11 5.69
N GLY A 23 13.84 14.55 6.38
CA GLY A 23 13.03 15.68 5.94
C GLY A 23 12.83 16.61 7.13
N PRO A 24 13.17 17.92 7.00
CA PRO A 24 12.69 18.89 7.98
C PRO A 24 11.77 19.95 7.35
N ALA A 25 10.63 20.09 8.01
CA ALA A 25 10.00 21.35 8.44
C ALA A 25 9.40 22.33 7.40
N LEU A 26 8.06 22.44 7.46
CA LEU A 26 7.24 23.60 7.08
C LEU A 26 7.58 24.84 7.94
N PRO A 27 7.11 26.05 7.58
CA PRO A 27 5.87 26.50 8.24
C PRO A 27 4.93 27.41 7.42
N ASN A 28 3.63 27.27 7.73
CA ASN A 28 2.54 28.25 7.91
C ASN A 28 2.25 29.34 6.86
N SER A 29 1.00 29.37 6.35
CA SER A 29 -0.09 30.26 6.80
C SER A 29 -1.14 30.52 5.70
N GLU A 30 -2.34 30.89 6.14
CA GLU A 30 -3.49 31.48 5.40
C GLU A 30 -4.45 30.47 4.73
N GLU A 31 -5.56 30.12 5.41
CA GLU A 31 -6.86 30.83 5.45
C GLU A 31 -7.76 30.41 4.28
N GLY A 32 -8.86 29.72 4.59
CA GLY A 32 -9.83 29.30 3.58
C GLY A 32 -10.81 28.24 4.08
N ASP A 33 -11.75 28.70 4.92
CA ASP A 33 -13.17 28.33 4.96
C ASP A 33 -13.56 26.91 4.48
N ASN A 34 -14.04 26.07 5.39
CA ASN A 34 -15.02 25.04 5.04
C ASN A 34 -15.89 24.68 6.25
N THR A 35 -17.11 25.20 6.18
CA THR A 35 -18.25 24.86 7.02
C THR A 35 -18.75 23.47 6.63
N ILE A 36 -18.57 22.45 7.48
CA ILE A 36 -19.26 21.16 7.37
C ILE A 36 -19.97 20.87 8.70
N SER A 37 -21.28 21.09 8.68
CA SER A 37 -22.23 20.38 9.54
C SER A 37 -22.32 18.94 9.04
N SER A 38 -22.05 17.96 9.89
CA SER A 38 -22.50 16.59 9.66
C SER A 38 -22.86 15.96 11.00
N GLU A 39 -24.17 15.75 11.16
CA GLU A 39 -24.82 14.93 12.17
C GLU A 39 -24.23 13.51 12.21
N ALA A 40 -24.10 12.98 13.43
CA ALA A 40 -23.70 11.61 13.71
C ALA A 40 -24.71 10.59 13.14
N PRO A 41 -24.30 9.31 13.06
CA PRO A 41 -24.95 8.41 14.00
C PRO A 41 -23.99 7.43 14.69
N SER A 42 -24.20 7.33 16.01
CA SER A 42 -24.26 6.12 16.83
C SER A 42 -23.45 4.88 16.44
N GLY A 43 -22.62 4.45 17.39
CA GLY A 43 -22.60 3.05 17.81
C GLY A 43 -21.37 2.23 17.43
N VAL A 44 -20.24 2.48 18.09
CA VAL A 44 -19.18 1.47 18.27
C VAL A 44 -19.17 1.03 19.74
N PRO A 45 -19.55 -0.23 20.06
CA PRO A 45 -19.42 -0.74 21.41
C PRO A 45 -17.95 -1.00 21.73
N ALA A 46 -17.56 -0.54 22.92
CA ALA A 46 -16.23 -0.59 23.50
C ALA A 46 -15.67 -2.02 23.60
N MET A 47 -14.42 -2.19 23.18
CA MET A 47 -13.62 -3.39 23.45
C MET A 47 -12.86 -3.17 24.78
N PRO A 48 -13.06 -4.02 25.81
CA PRO A 48 -12.35 -3.84 27.07
C PRO A 48 -10.88 -4.29 26.91
N GLN A 49 -9.99 -3.33 27.09
CA GLN A 49 -8.55 -3.50 27.19
C GLN A 49 -8.22 -4.00 28.61
N ALA A 50 -8.06 -5.31 28.79
CA ALA A 50 -7.59 -5.89 30.04
C ALA A 50 -6.06 -5.94 30.05
N SER A 51 -5.45 -4.88 30.56
CA SER A 51 -4.17 -4.96 31.26
C SER A 51 -4.44 -5.56 32.63
N GLU A 52 -3.86 -6.71 32.97
CA GLU A 52 -3.25 -6.88 34.29
C GLU A 52 -2.39 -8.15 34.36
N ALA A 53 -1.15 -7.89 34.76
CA ALA A 53 -0.14 -8.72 35.37
C ALA A 53 -0.52 -10.17 35.70
N ALA A 54 0.32 -11.05 35.18
CA ALA A 54 0.53 -12.41 35.63
C ALA A 54 0.61 -12.51 37.16
N VAL A 55 -0.41 -13.12 37.76
CA VAL A 55 -0.33 -13.80 39.06
C VAL A 55 -0.59 -15.26 38.77
N ILE A 56 0.45 -16.08 38.90
CA ILE A 56 0.39 -17.54 38.76
C ILE A 56 -0.11 -18.09 40.11
N PRO A 57 -1.31 -18.69 40.21
CA PRO A 57 -1.68 -19.50 41.36
C PRO A 57 -1.23 -20.94 41.09
N GLN A 58 -0.54 -21.48 42.08
CA GLN A 58 0.05 -22.82 42.12
C GLN A 58 -0.92 -23.91 41.63
N THR A 59 -0.40 -24.80 40.78
CA THR A 59 -1.08 -26.02 40.37
C THR A 59 -1.39 -26.89 41.60
N PRO A 60 -2.65 -27.27 41.85
CA PRO A 60 -2.93 -28.34 42.80
C PRO A 60 -2.34 -29.64 42.24
N GLN A 61 -1.47 -30.27 43.02
CA GLN A 61 -0.89 -31.57 42.72
C GLN A 61 -2.00 -32.56 42.34
N THR A 62 -1.96 -33.05 41.11
CA THR A 62 -2.86 -34.11 40.64
C THR A 62 -2.55 -35.37 41.45
N PRO A 63 -3.54 -36.04 42.06
CA PRO A 63 -3.34 -37.34 42.69
C PRO A 63 -2.77 -38.29 41.64
N GLN A 64 -1.59 -38.86 41.90
CA GLN A 64 -1.06 -39.96 41.09
C GLN A 64 -2.02 -41.15 41.21
N ILE A 65 -2.87 -41.32 40.21
CA ILE A 65 -3.61 -42.56 40.00
C ILE A 65 -2.57 -43.55 39.44
N PRO A 66 -2.31 -44.70 40.10
CA PRO A 66 -1.44 -45.73 39.55
C PRO A 66 -2.00 -46.17 38.20
N PRO A 67 -1.15 -46.56 37.23
CA PRO A 67 -1.62 -46.99 35.92
C PRO A 67 -2.56 -48.18 36.10
N GLN A 68 -3.87 -47.94 36.03
CA GLN A 68 -4.83 -49.00 35.88
C GLN A 68 -4.65 -49.52 34.46
N THR A 69 -3.99 -50.67 34.37
CA THR A 69 -4.04 -51.51 33.18
C THR A 69 -5.50 -51.80 32.92
N ALA A 70 -6.14 -51.03 32.04
CA ALA A 70 -7.50 -51.27 31.63
C ALA A 70 -7.53 -52.67 31.00
N ALA A 71 -8.18 -53.62 31.69
CA ALA A 71 -8.52 -54.90 31.09
C ALA A 71 -9.24 -54.62 29.77
N PRO A 72 -9.01 -55.41 28.70
CA PRO A 72 -9.67 -55.19 27.44
C PRO A 72 -11.18 -55.23 27.68
N VAL A 73 -11.82 -54.06 27.63
CA VAL A 73 -13.28 -53.97 27.65
C VAL A 73 -13.72 -54.70 26.40
N GLN A 74 -14.22 -55.91 26.56
CA GLN A 74 -14.92 -56.61 25.50
C GLN A 74 -16.16 -55.77 25.18
N GLN A 75 -16.00 -54.82 24.27
CA GLN A 75 -17.11 -54.06 23.75
C GLN A 75 -18.10 -55.07 23.19
N SER A 76 -19.32 -55.06 23.71
CA SER A 76 -20.39 -55.88 23.15
C SER A 76 -20.51 -55.56 21.65
N SER A 77 -20.90 -56.53 20.83
CA SER A 77 -21.14 -56.31 19.40
C SER A 77 -22.08 -55.12 19.14
N ALA A 78 -23.05 -54.90 20.05
CA ALA A 78 -23.93 -53.73 20.04
C ALA A 78 -23.17 -52.41 20.25
N THR A 79 -22.24 -52.34 21.20
CA THR A 79 -21.39 -51.15 21.43
C THR A 79 -20.50 -50.86 20.23
N ILE A 80 -19.91 -51.89 19.62
CA ILE A 80 -19.10 -51.74 18.39
C ILE A 80 -19.96 -51.18 17.25
N ALA A 81 -21.18 -51.70 17.06
CA ALA A 81 -22.09 -51.22 16.02
C ALA A 81 -22.49 -49.75 16.22
N VAL A 82 -22.78 -49.34 17.47
CA VAL A 82 -23.09 -47.93 17.81
C VAL A 82 -21.87 -47.03 17.56
N CYS A 83 -20.67 -47.44 17.99
CA CYS A 83 -19.44 -46.69 17.74
C CYS A 83 -19.14 -46.56 16.24
N GLN A 84 -19.36 -47.61 15.44
CA GLN A 84 -19.19 -47.55 13.99
C GLN A 84 -20.21 -46.63 13.32
N ALA A 85 -21.48 -46.66 13.74
CA ALA A 85 -22.50 -45.74 13.24
C ALA A 85 -22.17 -44.29 13.59
N ALA A 86 -21.73 -44.02 14.83
CA ALA A 86 -21.29 -42.71 15.26
C ALA A 86 -20.06 -42.23 14.48
N LYS A 87 -19.06 -43.11 14.25
CA LYS A 87 -17.88 -42.81 13.43
C LYS A 87 -18.28 -42.43 12.00
N LYS A 88 -19.14 -43.22 11.35
CA LYS A 88 -19.67 -42.90 10.02
C LYS A 88 -20.37 -41.53 9.98
N GLY A 89 -21.14 -41.20 11.03
CA GLY A 89 -21.80 -39.89 11.14
C GLY A 89 -20.84 -38.72 11.39
N ILE A 90 -19.72 -38.94 12.08
CA ILE A 90 -18.65 -37.94 12.25
C ILE A 90 -17.90 -37.76 10.93
N ASP A 91 -17.52 -38.86 10.27
CA ASP A 91 -16.79 -38.83 9.00
C ASP A 91 -17.62 -38.10 7.92
N ALA A 92 -18.93 -38.37 7.83
CA ALA A 92 -19.83 -37.70 6.90
C ALA A 92 -19.95 -36.19 7.17
N ARG A 93 -20.10 -35.78 8.44
CA ARG A 93 -20.16 -34.35 8.81
C ARG A 93 -18.84 -33.64 8.56
N THR A 94 -17.72 -34.30 8.83
CA THR A 94 -16.38 -33.76 8.57
C THR A 94 -16.19 -33.54 7.07
N ALA A 95 -16.57 -34.52 6.23
CA ALA A 95 -16.51 -34.39 4.78
C ALA A 95 -17.40 -33.24 4.24
N GLU A 96 -18.57 -33.02 4.82
CA GLU A 96 -19.45 -31.89 4.45
C GLU A 96 -18.84 -30.53 4.82
N ILE A 97 -18.24 -30.43 6.02
CA ILE A 97 -17.55 -29.22 6.47
C ILE A 97 -16.32 -28.94 5.59
N ASP A 98 -15.52 -29.94 5.27
CA ASP A 98 -14.35 -29.81 4.41
C ASP A 98 -14.76 -29.36 3.00
N ALA A 99 -15.84 -29.92 2.45
CA ALA A 99 -16.37 -29.51 1.16
C ALA A 99 -16.82 -28.03 1.18
N LYS A 100 -17.54 -27.61 2.23
CA LYS A 100 -17.94 -26.21 2.43
C LYS A 100 -16.75 -25.27 2.63
N SER A 101 -15.70 -25.73 3.32
CA SER A 101 -14.47 -24.98 3.53
C SER A 101 -13.72 -24.74 2.22
N ARG A 102 -13.53 -25.79 1.40
CA ARG A 102 -12.90 -25.67 0.08
C ARG A 102 -13.66 -24.74 -0.85
N GLU A 103 -14.99 -24.76 -0.82
CA GLU A 103 -15.78 -23.84 -1.65
C GLU A 103 -15.62 -22.39 -1.19
N LYS A 104 -15.59 -22.12 0.13
CA LYS A 104 -15.32 -20.78 0.66
C LYS A 104 -13.91 -20.30 0.32
N GLU A 105 -12.91 -21.17 0.43
CA GLU A 105 -11.53 -20.87 0.04
C GLU A 105 -11.44 -20.53 -1.45
N ARG A 106 -12.10 -21.32 -2.31
CA ARG A 106 -12.19 -21.06 -3.75
C ARG A 106 -12.81 -19.68 -4.01
N GLN A 107 -13.94 -19.36 -3.39
CA GLN A 107 -14.58 -18.05 -3.54
C GLN A 107 -13.68 -16.89 -3.07
N LEU A 108 -12.97 -17.07 -1.96
CA LEU A 108 -12.05 -16.06 -1.44
C LEU A 108 -10.88 -15.84 -2.40
N THR A 109 -10.29 -16.91 -2.93
CA THR A 109 -9.19 -16.81 -3.90
C THR A 109 -9.65 -16.16 -5.21
N GLU A 110 -10.84 -16.50 -5.71
CA GLU A 110 -11.44 -15.90 -6.91
C GLU A 110 -11.71 -14.40 -6.72
N ALA A 111 -12.29 -14.01 -5.58
CA ALA A 111 -12.53 -12.62 -5.23
C ALA A 111 -11.21 -11.82 -5.10
N ALA A 112 -10.20 -12.39 -4.45
CA ALA A 112 -8.88 -11.77 -4.32
C ALA A 112 -8.20 -11.57 -5.68
N GLN A 113 -8.26 -12.58 -6.56
CA GLN A 113 -7.72 -12.46 -7.92
C GLN A 113 -8.46 -11.41 -8.75
N ALA A 114 -9.79 -11.35 -8.65
CA ALA A 114 -10.58 -10.31 -9.31
C ALA A 114 -10.20 -8.90 -8.83
N TYR A 115 -10.05 -8.72 -7.52
CA TYR A 115 -9.60 -7.46 -6.94
C TYR A 115 -8.21 -7.05 -7.45
N LEU A 116 -7.25 -7.97 -7.47
CA LEU A 116 -5.89 -7.70 -7.97
C LEU A 116 -5.89 -7.32 -9.46
N LYS A 117 -6.70 -8.00 -10.28
CA LYS A 117 -6.86 -7.66 -11.71
C LYS A 117 -7.41 -6.24 -11.88
N GLU A 118 -8.42 -5.86 -11.11
CA GLU A 118 -9.01 -4.52 -11.17
C GLU A 118 -8.02 -3.44 -10.70
N GLN A 119 -7.30 -3.68 -9.60
CA GLN A 119 -6.27 -2.75 -9.12
C GLN A 119 -5.13 -2.57 -10.13
N ASN A 120 -4.69 -3.65 -10.77
CA ASN A 120 -3.66 -3.57 -11.81
C ASN A 120 -4.16 -2.77 -13.02
N LYS A 121 -5.40 -3.00 -13.47
CA LYS A 121 -6.03 -2.23 -14.55
C LYS A 121 -6.10 -0.73 -14.22
N MET A 122 -6.59 -0.38 -13.02
CA MET A 122 -6.64 1.00 -12.55
C MET A 122 -5.26 1.66 -12.51
N ARG A 123 -4.23 0.91 -12.06
CA ARG A 123 -2.85 1.39 -12.04
C ARG A 123 -2.31 1.62 -13.45
N GLU A 124 -2.57 0.71 -14.38
CA GLU A 124 -2.15 0.86 -15.78
C GLU A 124 -2.81 2.07 -16.46
N GLU A 125 -4.11 2.28 -16.23
CA GLU A 125 -4.83 3.46 -16.70
C GLU A 125 -4.23 4.74 -16.11
N LYS A 126 -3.92 4.75 -14.81
CA LYS A 126 -3.29 5.91 -14.17
C LYS A 126 -1.90 6.18 -14.72
N ILE A 127 -1.11 5.15 -14.98
CA ILE A 127 0.22 5.30 -15.60
C ILE A 127 0.09 5.87 -17.02
N LYS A 128 -0.87 5.40 -17.81
CA LYS A 128 -1.14 5.93 -19.15
C LYS A 128 -1.54 7.40 -19.10
N GLU A 129 -2.43 7.78 -18.19
CA GLU A 129 -2.85 9.17 -17.97
C GLU A 129 -1.65 10.06 -17.59
N VAL A 130 -0.83 9.63 -16.63
CA VAL A 130 0.35 10.38 -16.18
C VAL A 130 1.38 10.51 -17.30
N LYS A 131 1.63 9.45 -18.07
CA LYS A 131 2.51 9.51 -19.25
C LYS A 131 1.99 10.49 -20.29
N ALA A 132 0.70 10.44 -20.62
CA ALA A 132 0.09 11.35 -21.58
C ALA A 132 0.17 12.81 -21.10
N LYS A 133 -0.07 13.06 -19.80
CA LYS A 133 0.09 14.38 -19.19
C LYS A 133 1.54 14.86 -19.28
N HIS A 134 2.51 14.00 -18.97
CA HIS A 134 3.91 14.33 -19.03
C HIS A 134 4.38 14.64 -20.45
N VAL A 135 3.97 13.84 -21.44
CA VAL A 135 4.24 14.12 -22.86
C VAL A 135 3.62 15.46 -23.27
N LYS A 136 2.37 15.73 -22.88
CA LYS A 136 1.74 17.03 -23.16
C LYS A 136 2.47 18.20 -22.51
N GLU A 137 2.96 18.02 -21.29
CA GLU A 137 3.78 19.02 -20.60
C GLU A 137 5.12 19.25 -21.31
N GLN A 138 5.79 18.17 -21.74
CA GLN A 138 7.01 18.24 -22.53
C GLN A 138 6.78 18.92 -23.89
N GLU A 139 5.71 18.58 -24.62
CA GLU A 139 5.37 19.24 -25.89
C GLU A 139 5.12 20.75 -25.71
N VAL A 140 4.50 21.15 -24.59
CA VAL A 140 4.32 22.57 -24.26
C VAL A 140 5.67 23.23 -23.97
N GLN A 141 6.60 22.53 -23.34
CA GLN A 141 7.97 23.01 -23.11
C GLN A 141 8.79 23.07 -24.41
N GLU A 142 8.67 22.08 -25.30
CA GLU A 142 9.36 22.03 -26.59
C GLU A 142 8.83 23.07 -27.59
N LYS A 143 7.53 23.38 -27.54
CA LYS A 143 6.92 24.46 -28.33
C LYS A 143 7.32 25.86 -27.86
N GLN A 144 8.13 25.99 -26.81
CA GLN A 144 8.82 27.25 -26.55
C GLN A 144 9.75 27.51 -27.74
N LYS A 145 9.37 28.50 -28.56
CA LYS A 145 10.12 28.89 -29.76
C LYS A 145 11.62 28.94 -29.42
N PRO A 146 12.49 28.44 -30.31
CA PRO A 146 13.93 28.65 -30.13
C PRO A 146 14.16 30.14 -29.85
N CYS A 147 15.08 30.44 -28.94
CA CYS A 147 15.45 31.80 -28.58
C CYS A 147 16.17 32.48 -29.75
N SER A 148 15.47 32.69 -30.86
CA SER A 148 15.98 33.31 -32.07
C SER A 148 16.21 34.80 -31.87
N ASP A 149 15.45 35.41 -30.97
CA ASP A 149 15.60 36.82 -30.61
C ASP A 149 16.38 36.90 -29.29
N GLU A 150 17.38 37.77 -29.22
CA GLU A 150 18.19 38.02 -28.02
C GLU A 150 17.31 38.34 -26.79
N ASN A 151 16.17 38.98 -27.04
CA ASN A 151 15.15 39.29 -26.04
C ASN A 151 14.40 38.05 -25.52
N ALA A 152 14.17 37.04 -26.37
CA ALA A 152 13.51 35.80 -25.99
C ALA A 152 14.37 34.95 -25.05
N VAL A 153 15.70 35.09 -25.10
CA VAL A 153 16.64 34.44 -24.17
C VAL A 153 16.30 34.83 -22.74
N TRP A 154 16.14 36.13 -22.46
CA TRP A 154 15.87 36.61 -21.09
C TRP A 154 14.51 36.19 -20.56
N VAL A 155 13.50 36.11 -21.44
CA VAL A 155 12.18 35.56 -21.09
C VAL A 155 12.31 34.08 -20.71
N ASN A 156 13.06 33.29 -21.49
CA ASN A 156 13.25 31.86 -21.21
C ASN A 156 14.05 31.62 -19.92
N VAL A 157 15.14 32.36 -19.70
CA VAL A 157 15.90 32.27 -18.44
C VAL A 157 15.03 32.70 -17.25
N GLY A 158 14.12 33.66 -17.43
CA GLY A 158 13.15 34.06 -16.42
C GLY A 158 12.19 32.94 -16.00
N LYS A 159 11.77 32.10 -16.94
CA LYS A 159 10.96 30.90 -16.65
C LYS A 159 11.75 29.82 -15.91
N MET A 160 13.04 29.67 -16.23
CA MET A 160 13.90 28.66 -15.62
C MET A 160 14.38 29.03 -14.21
N VAL A 161 14.80 30.28 -14.00
CA VAL A 161 15.47 30.74 -12.77
C VAL A 161 14.51 31.48 -11.83
N ALA A 162 13.28 31.77 -12.27
CA ALA A 162 12.25 32.46 -11.50
C ALA A 162 12.80 33.70 -10.77
N PHE A 163 13.20 34.72 -11.53
CA PHE A 163 13.85 35.93 -10.97
C PHE A 163 13.04 36.67 -9.91
N ASN A 164 11.70 36.49 -9.90
CA ASN A 164 10.80 37.07 -8.90
C ASN A 164 10.87 36.34 -7.53
N LYS A 165 11.47 35.15 -7.47
CA LYS A 165 11.61 34.37 -6.24
C LYS A 165 12.79 34.89 -5.43
N VAL A 166 12.51 35.37 -4.22
CA VAL A 166 13.55 35.80 -3.28
C VAL A 166 14.41 34.60 -2.88
N ASN A 167 15.70 34.66 -3.19
CA ASN A 167 16.71 33.73 -2.70
C ASN A 167 16.88 33.91 -1.19
N LYS A 168 16.47 32.90 -0.42
CA LYS A 168 16.58 32.87 1.05
C LYS A 168 18.03 32.81 1.55
N TYR A 169 18.98 32.43 0.69
CA TYR A 169 20.37 32.19 1.07
C TYR A 169 21.29 33.39 0.87
N SER A 170 20.88 34.43 0.12
CA SER A 170 21.72 35.61 -0.09
C SER A 170 20.90 36.87 -0.37
N LYS A 171 21.06 37.85 0.53
CA LYS A 171 20.46 39.19 0.42
C LYS A 171 21.08 40.01 -0.73
N ASN A 172 22.36 39.78 -1.05
CA ASN A 172 23.08 40.56 -2.06
C ASN A 172 22.65 40.26 -3.51
N THR A 173 21.77 39.28 -3.72
CA THR A 173 21.29 38.91 -5.07
C THR A 173 20.16 39.81 -5.58
N GLU A 174 19.63 40.72 -4.76
CA GLU A 174 18.49 41.59 -5.14
C GLU A 174 18.77 42.46 -6.36
N ARG A 175 19.94 43.11 -6.42
CA ARG A 175 20.31 43.96 -7.56
C ARG A 175 20.36 43.15 -8.85
N MET A 176 20.96 41.96 -8.80
CA MET A 176 21.05 41.06 -9.96
C MET A 176 19.66 40.57 -10.39
N ARG A 177 18.81 40.14 -9.43
CA ARG A 177 17.43 39.74 -9.73
C ARG A 177 16.62 40.87 -10.36
N SER A 178 16.79 42.11 -9.88
CA SER A 178 16.10 43.28 -10.45
C SER A 178 16.53 43.55 -11.90
N ILE A 179 17.83 43.48 -12.19
CA ILE A 179 18.36 43.66 -13.55
C ILE A 179 17.82 42.55 -14.47
N LEU A 180 17.92 41.28 -14.05
CA LEU A 180 17.43 40.14 -14.83
C LEU A 180 15.90 40.17 -15.03
N GLY A 181 15.14 40.62 -14.02
CA GLY A 181 13.70 40.83 -14.13
C GLY A 181 13.36 41.91 -15.17
N LYS A 182 14.07 43.04 -15.17
CA LYS A 182 13.88 44.09 -16.19
C LYS A 182 14.21 43.59 -17.60
N LEU A 183 15.28 42.82 -17.77
CA LEU A 183 15.64 42.21 -19.06
C LEU A 183 14.57 41.23 -19.56
N SER A 184 13.94 40.47 -18.66
CA SER A 184 12.82 39.59 -19.03
C SER A 184 11.57 40.37 -19.45
N GLN A 185 11.32 41.54 -18.87
CA GLN A 185 10.18 42.40 -19.21
C GLN A 185 10.41 43.16 -20.53
N SER A 186 11.64 43.60 -20.82
CA SER A 186 11.96 44.26 -22.09
C SER A 186 11.81 43.34 -23.31
N GLY A 187 11.82 42.03 -23.12
CA GLY A 187 11.55 41.05 -24.19
C GLY A 187 10.09 40.61 -24.33
N SER A 188 9.16 41.21 -23.58
CA SER A 188 7.73 40.87 -23.60
C SER A 188 6.84 41.93 -24.29
N GLY A 189 7.43 42.90 -24.99
CA GLY A 189 6.74 43.90 -25.82
C GLY A 189 6.99 43.65 -27.31
#